data_AF-A0A1L3I1H2-F1
#
_entry.id   AF-A0A1L3I1H2-F1
#
_cell.length_a   1.000
_cell.length_b   1.000
_cell.length_c   1.000
_cell.angle_alpha   90.00
_cell.angle_beta   90.00
_cell.angle_gamma   90.00
#
_symmetry.space_group_name_H-M   'P 1'
#
loop_
_entity.id
_entity.type
_entity.pdbx_description
1 polymer ?
#
loop_
_entity_poly.entity_id
_entity_poly.type
_entity_poly.pdbx_seq_one_letter_code
_entity_poly.pdbx_strand_id
1 'polypeptide(L)'
;MMGPSQSLPELVAVARVNAKTLEDRIVAAQAPAGGPEESAAQVEELREATVALEAQAVDIFTLFEARMQHHFKRGPFSRKLTALLLQSGQTDLAERVRQYYLVVNVLKHGKGASYRELLNAPGAKFAINTSQDSASDDGLTSLGLVDISFPGFFEGLTETILDASQFLEKH
;
A
#
# COMPACT_ATOMS: atom_id res chain seq x y z
N MET A 1 5.25 -21.65 -25.80
CA MET A 1 6.47 -21.11 -25.17
C MET A 1 6.03 -20.08 -24.13
N MET A 2 5.85 -20.49 -22.86
CA MET A 2 5.73 -19.52 -21.77
C MET A 2 7.16 -19.09 -21.43
N GLY A 3 7.45 -17.78 -21.49
CA GLY A 3 8.70 -17.26 -20.95
C GLY A 3 8.82 -17.62 -19.46
N PRO A 4 10.03 -17.55 -18.87
CA PRO A 4 10.17 -17.79 -17.44
C PRO A 4 9.22 -16.86 -16.68
N SER A 5 8.28 -17.44 -15.94
CA SER A 5 7.40 -16.67 -15.07
C SER A 5 8.29 -15.98 -14.05
N GLN A 6 8.33 -14.65 -14.05
CA GLN A 6 9.14 -13.87 -13.12
C GLN A 6 8.83 -14.31 -11.68
N SER A 7 9.88 -14.45 -10.87
CA SER A 7 9.77 -14.75 -9.45
C SER A 7 9.16 -13.56 -8.69
N LEU A 8 8.56 -13.81 -7.51
CA LEU A 8 8.01 -12.73 -6.69
C LEU A 8 9.07 -11.67 -6.32
N PRO A 9 10.31 -12.04 -5.95
CA PRO A 9 11.36 -11.05 -5.69
C PRO A 9 11.69 -10.16 -6.90
N GLU A 10 11.72 -10.71 -8.12
CA GLU A 10 11.95 -9.92 -9.34
C GLU A 10 10.80 -8.94 -9.59
N LEU A 11 9.55 -9.39 -9.41
CA LEU A 11 8.37 -8.54 -9.54
C LEU A 11 8.36 -7.41 -8.50
N VAL A 12 8.75 -7.72 -7.26
CA VAL A 12 8.92 -6.71 -6.20
C VAL A 12 10.00 -5.70 -6.56
N ALA A 13 11.14 -6.14 -7.12
CA ALA A 13 12.21 -5.24 -7.54
C ALA A 13 11.74 -4.25 -8.62
N VAL A 14 10.98 -4.72 -9.61
CA VAL A 14 10.37 -3.86 -10.64
C VAL A 14 9.38 -2.88 -10.01
N ALA A 15 8.50 -3.37 -9.13
CA ALA A 15 7.52 -2.52 -8.45
C ALA A 15 8.18 -1.41 -7.62
N ARG A 16 9.29 -1.71 -6.93
CA ARG A 16 10.07 -0.73 -6.17
C ARG A 16 10.63 0.39 -7.06
N VAL A 17 11.17 0.06 -8.22
CA VAL A 17 11.70 1.07 -9.17
C VAL A 17 10.59 1.99 -9.66
N ASN A 18 9.43 1.42 -10.00
CA ASN A 18 8.27 2.19 -10.44
C ASN A 18 7.76 3.10 -9.32
N ALA A 19 7.59 2.56 -8.11
CA ALA A 19 7.15 3.32 -6.95
C ALA A 19 8.11 4.46 -6.62
N LYS A 20 9.43 4.22 -6.66
CA LYS A 20 10.42 5.27 -6.42
C LYS A 20 10.31 6.42 -7.41
N THR A 21 10.04 6.11 -8.67
CA THR A 21 9.80 7.13 -9.71
C THR A 21 8.55 7.96 -9.39
N LEU A 22 7.49 7.33 -8.88
CA LEU A 22 6.25 8.01 -8.48
C LEU A 22 6.44 8.85 -7.22
N GLU A 23 7.15 8.34 -6.22
CA GLU A 23 7.53 9.08 -5.01
C GLU A 23 8.34 10.34 -5.37
N ASP A 24 9.30 10.23 -6.29
CA ASP A 24 10.08 11.39 -6.76
C ASP A 24 9.21 12.43 -7.48
N ARG A 25 8.23 11.99 -8.28
CA ARG A 25 7.25 12.88 -8.92
C ARG A 25 6.37 13.60 -7.89
N ILE A 26 5.90 12.88 -6.87
CA ILE A 26 5.12 13.44 -5.76
C ILE A 26 5.92 14.52 -5.04
N VAL A 27 7.18 14.24 -4.68
CA VAL A 27 8.06 15.20 -4.00
C VAL A 27 8.31 16.43 -4.87
N ALA A 28 8.52 16.24 -6.19
CA ALA A 28 8.71 17.36 -7.11
C ALA A 28 7.44 18.23 -7.24
N ALA A 29 6.26 17.60 -7.32
CA ALA A 29 4.98 18.30 -7.42
C ALA A 29 4.58 19.07 -6.15
N GLN A 30 5.18 18.75 -5.00
CA GLN A 30 5.00 19.47 -3.75
C GLN A 30 5.92 20.71 -3.60
N ALA A 31 6.84 20.94 -4.53
CA ALA A 31 7.72 22.10 -4.49
C ALA A 31 6.97 23.43 -4.75
N PRO A 32 7.43 24.58 -4.23
CA PRO A 32 6.72 25.85 -4.38
C PRO A 32 6.51 26.26 -5.85
N ALA A 33 5.28 26.59 -6.24
CA ALA A 33 4.94 27.07 -7.58
C ALA A 33 5.36 28.53 -7.83
N GLY A 34 5.76 28.83 -9.08
CA GLY A 34 6.06 30.17 -9.56
C GLY A 34 4.85 30.97 -10.07
N GLY A 35 3.67 30.35 -10.19
CA GLY A 35 2.42 31.02 -10.58
C GLY A 35 1.16 30.14 -10.55
N PRO A 36 -0.05 30.72 -10.79
CA PRO A 36 -1.33 30.00 -10.66
C PRO A 36 -1.52 28.83 -11.63
N GLU A 37 -1.08 28.97 -12.88
CA GLU A 37 -1.14 27.90 -13.89
C GLU A 37 -0.20 26.74 -13.55
N GLU A 38 0.99 27.06 -13.05
CA GLU A 38 1.96 26.09 -12.54
C GLU A 38 1.43 25.36 -11.31
N SER A 39 0.72 26.06 -10.41
CA SER A 39 0.07 25.47 -9.24
C SER A 39 -1.03 24.47 -9.63
N ALA A 40 -1.83 24.76 -10.67
CA ALA A 40 -2.87 23.84 -11.13
C ALA A 40 -2.28 22.57 -11.75
N ALA A 41 -1.22 22.71 -12.55
CA ALA A 41 -0.50 21.58 -13.12
C ALA A 41 0.18 20.71 -12.04
N GLN A 42 0.76 21.33 -11.00
CA GLN A 42 1.36 20.63 -9.86
C GLN A 42 0.33 19.83 -9.06
N VAL A 43 -0.87 20.38 -8.83
CA VAL A 43 -1.95 19.66 -8.13
C VAL A 43 -2.40 18.44 -8.92
N GLU A 44 -2.55 18.54 -10.23
CA GLU A 44 -2.93 17.40 -11.07
C GLU A 44 -1.81 16.35 -11.12
N GLU A 45 -0.55 16.76 -11.30
CA GLU A 45 0.60 15.85 -11.26
C GLU A 45 0.72 15.11 -9.93
N LEU A 46 0.54 15.82 -8.81
CA LEU A 46 0.53 15.22 -7.47
C LEU A 46 -0.57 14.16 -7.34
N ARG A 47 -1.77 14.46 -7.85
CA ARG A 47 -2.91 13.55 -7.84
C ARG A 47 -2.64 12.32 -8.70
N GLU A 48 -2.21 12.50 -9.94
CA GLU A 48 -1.92 11.41 -10.87
C GLU A 48 -0.82 10.48 -10.34
N ALA A 49 0.28 11.05 -9.83
CA ALA A 49 1.38 10.27 -9.27
C ALA A 49 0.95 9.50 -8.01
N THR A 50 0.12 10.10 -7.15
CA THR A 50 -0.41 9.43 -5.95
C THR A 50 -1.34 8.27 -6.32
N VAL A 51 -2.28 8.48 -7.25
CA VAL A 51 -3.20 7.42 -7.72
C VAL A 51 -2.42 6.26 -8.36
N ALA A 52 -1.38 6.57 -9.13
CA ALA A 52 -0.51 5.55 -9.71
C ALA A 52 0.27 4.76 -8.63
N LEU A 53 0.72 5.43 -7.56
CA LEU A 53 1.42 4.78 -6.45
C LEU A 53 0.47 3.85 -5.67
N GLU A 54 -0.78 4.29 -5.44
CA GLU A 54 -1.83 3.47 -4.83
C GLU A 54 -2.11 2.22 -5.66
N ALA A 55 -2.25 2.38 -6.98
CA ALA A 55 -2.44 1.25 -7.90
C ALA A 55 -1.28 0.27 -7.84
N GLN A 56 -0.02 0.74 -7.85
CA GLN A 56 1.15 -0.12 -7.70
C GLN A 56 1.14 -0.89 -6.38
N ALA A 57 0.72 -0.27 -5.27
CA ALA A 57 0.66 -0.92 -3.96
C ALA A 57 -0.41 -2.02 -3.93
N VAL A 58 -1.58 -1.75 -4.51
CA VAL A 58 -2.66 -2.72 -4.67
C VAL A 58 -2.24 -3.90 -5.54
N ASP A 59 -1.57 -3.62 -6.66
CA ASP A 59 -1.14 -4.64 -7.61
C ASP A 59 -0.10 -5.59 -7.01
N ILE A 60 0.96 -5.06 -6.40
CA ILE A 60 2.03 -5.90 -5.84
C ILE A 60 1.53 -6.75 -4.67
N PHE A 61 0.64 -6.22 -3.84
CA PHE A 61 0.05 -6.98 -2.74
C PHE A 61 -0.91 -8.05 -3.26
N THR A 62 -1.75 -7.74 -4.25
CA THR A 62 -2.66 -8.72 -4.87
C THR A 62 -1.87 -9.85 -5.55
N LEU A 63 -0.75 -9.52 -6.18
CA LEU A 63 0.16 -10.51 -6.77
C LEU A 63 0.79 -11.41 -5.71
N PHE A 64 1.23 -10.83 -4.59
CA PHE A 64 1.72 -11.59 -3.44
C PHE A 64 0.66 -12.56 -2.90
N GLU A 65 -0.58 -12.10 -2.67
CA GLU A 65 -1.68 -12.97 -2.23
C GLU A 65 -1.88 -14.12 -3.23
N ALA A 66 -1.96 -13.82 -4.53
CA ALA A 66 -2.18 -14.84 -5.56
C ALA A 66 -1.05 -15.88 -5.61
N ARG A 67 0.21 -15.45 -5.48
CA ARG A 67 1.38 -16.34 -5.48
C ARG A 67 1.43 -17.23 -4.25
N MET A 68 1.05 -16.71 -3.09
CA MET A 68 1.19 -17.40 -1.80
C MET A 68 -0.10 -18.10 -1.33
N GLN A 69 -1.24 -17.87 -2.00
CA GLN A 69 -2.54 -18.43 -1.60
C GLN A 69 -2.52 -19.96 -1.46
N HIS A 70 -1.70 -20.65 -2.24
CA HIS A 70 -1.62 -22.11 -2.25
C HIS A 70 -1.13 -22.72 -0.91
N HIS A 71 -0.46 -21.95 -0.04
CA HIS A 71 -0.12 -22.39 1.32
C HIS A 71 -1.37 -22.57 2.21
N PHE A 72 -2.51 -22.00 1.83
CA PHE A 72 -3.75 -22.10 2.59
C PHE A 72 -4.84 -22.82 1.80
N LYS A 73 -5.39 -23.89 2.38
CA LYS A 73 -6.45 -24.68 1.74
C LYS A 73 -7.70 -23.83 1.39
N ARG A 74 -8.15 -22.95 2.30
CA ARG A 74 -9.34 -22.10 2.16
C ARG A 74 -9.27 -20.85 3.05
N GLY A 75 -10.04 -19.83 2.66
CA GLY A 75 -10.30 -18.63 3.46
C GLY A 75 -9.44 -17.43 3.06
N PRO A 76 -9.67 -16.26 3.70
CA PRO A 76 -8.97 -15.03 3.35
C PRO A 76 -7.47 -15.13 3.66
N PHE A 77 -6.63 -14.91 2.64
CA PHE A 77 -5.17 -15.02 2.71
C PHE A 77 -4.58 -14.28 3.92
N SER A 78 -4.75 -12.97 3.96
CA SER A 78 -4.10 -12.10 4.95
C SER A 78 -4.49 -12.43 6.39
N ARG A 79 -5.74 -12.86 6.64
CA ARG A 79 -6.18 -13.33 7.97
C ARG A 79 -5.50 -14.64 8.37
N LYS A 80 -5.37 -15.58 7.43
CA LYS A 80 -4.71 -16.87 7.67
C LYS A 80 -3.21 -16.69 7.89
N LEU A 81 -2.56 -15.87 7.06
CA LEU A 81 -1.15 -15.53 7.22
C LEU A 81 -0.87 -14.86 8.56
N THR A 82 -1.64 -13.84 8.94
CA THR A 82 -1.49 -13.17 10.24
C THR A 82 -1.62 -14.16 11.41
N ALA A 83 -2.63 -15.05 11.37
CA ALA A 83 -2.82 -16.05 12.41
C ALA A 83 -1.66 -17.07 12.48
N LEU A 84 -1.12 -17.50 11.34
CA LEU A 84 0.01 -18.42 11.26
C LEU A 84 1.30 -17.78 11.80
N LEU A 85 1.55 -16.52 11.45
CA LEU A 85 2.70 -15.75 11.95
C LEU A 85 2.64 -15.60 13.47
N LEU A 86 1.47 -15.24 14.02
CA LEU A 86 1.26 -15.16 15.48
C LEU A 86 1.49 -16.51 16.18
N GLN A 87 0.95 -17.60 15.62
CA GLN A 87 1.16 -18.95 16.16
C GLN A 87 2.63 -19.38 16.14
N SER A 88 3.41 -18.84 15.20
CA SER A 88 4.83 -19.11 15.04
C SER A 88 5.73 -18.13 15.80
N GLY A 89 5.16 -17.25 16.63
CA GLY A 89 5.89 -16.25 17.41
C GLY A 89 6.40 -15.05 16.60
N GLN A 90 6.06 -14.94 15.31
CA GLN A 90 6.46 -13.85 14.42
C GLN A 90 5.54 -12.63 14.58
N THR A 91 5.43 -12.10 15.79
CA THR A 91 4.44 -11.06 16.14
C THR A 91 4.64 -9.75 15.38
N ASP A 92 5.89 -9.31 15.17
CA ASP A 92 6.17 -8.09 14.40
C ASP A 92 5.72 -8.23 12.94
N LEU A 93 6.13 -9.31 12.26
CA LEU A 93 5.75 -9.58 10.89
C LEU A 93 4.23 -9.76 10.74
N ALA A 94 3.57 -10.40 11.72
CA ALA A 94 2.11 -10.51 11.75
C ALA A 94 1.43 -9.13 11.78
N GLU A 95 1.92 -8.22 12.63
CA GLU A 95 1.36 -6.88 12.72
C GLU A 95 1.62 -6.08 11.45
N ARG A 96 2.84 -6.13 10.87
CA ARG A 96 3.13 -5.48 9.58
C ARG A 96 2.21 -5.98 8.47
N VAL A 97 2.08 -7.31 8.31
CA VAL A 97 1.19 -7.92 7.31
C VAL A 97 -0.25 -7.44 7.51
N ARG A 98 -0.75 -7.47 8.75
CA ARG A 98 -2.10 -7.01 9.07
C ARG A 98 -2.31 -5.55 8.69
N GLN A 99 -1.39 -4.66 9.07
CA GLN A 99 -1.53 -3.24 8.81
C GLN A 99 -1.51 -2.93 7.30
N TYR A 100 -0.56 -3.50 6.54
CA TYR A 100 -0.50 -3.29 5.09
C TYR A 100 -1.72 -3.89 4.36
N TYR A 101 -2.21 -5.06 4.78
CA TYR A 101 -3.46 -5.63 4.27
C TYR A 101 -4.64 -4.67 4.45
N LEU A 102 -4.76 -4.05 5.63
CA LEU A 102 -5.85 -3.13 5.90
C LEU A 102 -5.77 -1.89 5.02
N VAL A 103 -4.58 -1.29 4.87
CA VAL A 103 -4.36 -0.14 3.99
C VAL A 103 -4.71 -0.48 2.54
N VAL A 104 -4.15 -1.56 2.01
CA VAL A 104 -4.41 -2.00 0.63
C VAL A 104 -5.90 -2.27 0.40
N ASN A 105 -6.59 -2.86 1.37
CA ASN A 105 -8.04 -3.05 1.25
C ASN A 105 -8.83 -1.74 1.26
N VAL A 106 -8.38 -0.72 2.00
CA VAL A 106 -9.00 0.61 1.94
C VAL A 106 -8.77 1.24 0.57
N LEU A 107 -7.56 1.13 -0.01
CA LEU A 107 -7.29 1.57 -1.37
C LEU A 107 -8.22 0.87 -2.40
N LYS A 108 -8.45 -0.44 -2.22
CA LYS A 108 -9.31 -1.24 -3.12
C LYS A 108 -10.81 -0.99 -2.97
N HIS A 109 -11.28 -0.75 -1.75
CA HIS A 109 -12.72 -0.84 -1.43
C HIS A 109 -13.30 0.38 -0.72
N GLY A 110 -12.47 1.37 -0.39
CA GLY A 110 -12.89 2.59 0.29
C GLY A 110 -13.33 2.36 1.74
N LYS A 111 -14.44 3.00 2.15
CA LYS A 111 -15.00 2.99 3.51
C LYS A 111 -15.65 1.63 3.86
N GLY A 112 -14.84 0.60 3.99
CA GLY A 112 -15.26 -0.77 4.30
C GLY A 112 -14.93 -1.23 5.73
N ALA A 113 -14.93 -2.55 5.94
CA ALA A 113 -14.52 -3.15 7.22
C ALA A 113 -13.07 -2.80 7.58
N SER A 114 -12.16 -2.82 6.59
CA SER A 114 -10.75 -2.47 6.80
C SER A 114 -10.56 -1.01 7.20
N TYR A 115 -11.34 -0.09 6.64
CA TYR A 115 -11.32 1.32 7.04
C TYR A 115 -11.74 1.51 8.51
N ARG A 116 -12.85 0.86 8.91
CA ARG A 116 -13.30 0.89 10.31
C ARG A 116 -12.28 0.24 11.25
N GLU A 117 -11.61 -0.81 10.83
CA GLU A 117 -10.57 -1.46 11.65
C GLU A 117 -9.35 -0.54 11.82
N LEU A 118 -8.91 0.14 10.75
CA LEU A 118 -7.83 1.12 10.84
C LEU A 118 -8.17 2.28 11.79
N LEU A 119 -9.39 2.84 11.69
CA LEU A 119 -9.83 3.93 12.57
C LEU A 119 -9.81 3.57 14.05
N ASN A 120 -10.09 2.31 14.36
CA ASN A 120 -10.14 1.83 15.74
C ASN A 120 -8.82 1.21 16.21
N ALA A 121 -7.78 1.19 15.37
CA ALA A 121 -6.50 0.61 15.71
C ALA A 121 -5.66 1.62 16.52
N PRO A 122 -5.40 1.36 17.82
CA PRO A 122 -4.55 2.24 18.62
C PRO A 122 -3.13 2.22 18.07
N GLY A 123 -2.56 3.40 17.78
CA GLY A 123 -1.20 3.52 17.26
C GLY A 123 -1.03 3.09 15.80
N ALA A 124 -2.08 3.21 14.97
CA ALA A 124 -1.98 2.99 13.53
C ALA A 124 -0.83 3.81 12.93
N LYS A 125 0.12 3.14 12.28
CA LYS A 125 1.28 3.77 11.63
C LYS A 125 0.91 4.59 10.39
N PHE A 126 -0.29 4.38 9.85
CA PHE A 126 -0.76 5.00 8.63
C PHE A 126 -1.77 6.09 8.96
N ALA A 127 -1.55 7.28 8.39
CA ALA A 127 -2.48 8.39 8.53
C ALA A 127 -3.78 8.08 7.77
N ILE A 128 -4.90 8.18 8.48
CA ILE A 128 -6.23 8.05 7.90
C ILE A 128 -6.76 9.46 7.69
N ASN A 129 -7.12 9.78 6.45
CA ASN A 129 -7.69 11.08 6.10
C ASN A 129 -9.17 11.09 6.47
N THR A 130 -9.48 11.54 7.69
CA THR A 130 -10.87 11.70 8.16
C THR A 130 -11.55 12.96 7.61
N SER A 131 -10.80 13.84 6.93
CA SER A 131 -11.28 15.11 6.38
C SER A 131 -12.29 14.95 5.23
N GLN A 132 -12.41 13.78 4.61
CA GLN A 132 -13.50 13.52 3.65
C GLN A 132 -14.91 13.57 4.29
N ASP A 133 -15.04 13.51 5.61
CA ASP A 133 -16.34 13.66 6.29
C ASP A 133 -16.70 15.12 6.61
N SER A 134 -15.76 16.07 6.45
CA SER A 134 -16.01 17.50 6.63
C SER A 134 -15.90 18.19 5.28
N ALA A 135 -17.04 18.50 4.67
CA ALA A 135 -17.13 19.33 3.48
C ALA A 135 -16.43 20.69 3.72
N SER A 136 -15.14 20.72 3.43
CA SER A 136 -14.30 21.91 3.47
C SER A 136 -13.85 22.11 2.04
N ASP A 137 -14.46 23.09 1.40
CA ASP A 137 -14.21 23.59 0.04
C ASP A 137 -12.87 24.35 -0.02
N ASP A 138 -11.83 23.82 0.61
CA ASP A 138 -10.46 24.28 0.44
C ASP A 138 -9.80 23.28 -0.50
N GLY A 139 -9.48 23.73 -1.71
CA GLY A 139 -8.99 22.93 -2.85
C GLY A 139 -7.68 22.15 -2.67
N LEU A 140 -7.29 21.84 -1.43
CA LEU A 140 -6.37 20.75 -1.10
C LEU A 140 -7.12 19.43 -1.25
N THR A 141 -7.06 18.93 -2.48
CA THR A 141 -7.61 17.64 -2.92
C THR A 141 -7.23 16.56 -1.93
N SER A 142 -8.19 16.08 -1.13
CA SER A 142 -7.95 14.93 -0.24
C SER A 142 -7.64 13.70 -1.12
N LEU A 143 -6.35 13.33 -1.19
CA LEU A 143 -5.79 12.38 -2.14
C LEU A 143 -6.25 10.92 -1.94
N GLY A 144 -7.09 10.64 -0.95
CA GLY A 144 -7.58 9.30 -0.65
C GLY A 144 -7.98 9.16 0.81
N LEU A 145 -8.58 8.03 1.20
CA LEU A 145 -8.95 7.75 2.60
C LEU A 145 -7.74 7.45 3.50
N VAL A 146 -6.61 7.08 2.91
CA VAL A 146 -5.34 6.80 3.58
C VAL A 146 -4.25 7.49 2.79
N ASP A 147 -3.30 8.11 3.49
CA ASP A 147 -2.13 8.71 2.84
C ASP A 147 -0.99 7.69 2.79
N ILE A 148 -0.57 7.34 1.57
CA ILE A 148 0.56 6.44 1.30
C ILE A 148 1.72 7.15 0.59
N SER A 149 1.60 8.47 0.38
CA SER A 149 2.56 9.27 -0.38
C SER A 149 3.84 9.59 0.39
N PHE A 150 3.87 9.26 1.69
CA PHE A 150 5.02 9.51 2.54
C PHE A 150 6.20 8.57 2.20
N PRO A 151 7.45 9.07 2.27
CA PRO A 151 8.63 8.27 1.98
C PRO A 151 8.71 6.99 2.82
N GLY A 152 9.00 5.87 2.17
CA GLY A 152 9.22 4.57 2.83
C GLY A 152 7.96 3.71 2.99
N PHE A 153 6.77 4.21 2.62
CA PHE A 153 5.57 3.39 2.59
C PHE A 153 5.75 2.13 1.72
N PHE A 154 6.16 2.34 0.47
CA PHE A 154 6.24 1.26 -0.51
C PHE A 154 7.42 0.31 -0.24
N GLU A 155 8.53 0.84 0.26
CA GLU A 155 9.65 0.03 0.74
C GLU A 155 9.21 -0.90 1.86
N GLY A 156 8.58 -0.39 2.91
CA GLY A 156 8.10 -1.22 4.01
C GLY A 156 7.01 -2.23 3.60
N LEU A 157 6.13 -1.88 2.65
CA LEU A 157 5.14 -2.80 2.08
C LEU A 157 5.84 -3.98 1.42
N THR A 158 6.81 -3.69 0.56
CA THR A 158 7.51 -4.71 -0.21
C THR A 158 8.47 -5.55 0.64
N GLU A 159 9.12 -4.97 1.64
CA GLU A 159 9.88 -5.74 2.64
C GLU A 159 8.97 -6.72 3.39
N THR A 160 7.80 -6.26 3.82
CA THR A 160 6.80 -7.12 4.48
C THR A 160 6.33 -8.25 3.58
N ILE A 161 6.12 -8.00 2.28
CA ILE A 161 5.78 -9.03 1.30
C ILE A 161 6.90 -10.07 1.19
N LEU A 162 8.17 -9.63 1.07
CA LEU A 162 9.31 -10.54 0.93
C LEU A 162 9.53 -11.38 2.18
N ASP A 163 9.49 -10.77 3.37
CA ASP A 163 9.62 -11.47 4.64
C ASP A 163 8.51 -12.52 4.82
N ALA A 164 7.27 -12.15 4.53
CA ALA A 164 6.13 -13.06 4.62
C ALA A 164 6.19 -14.20 3.59
N SER A 165 6.62 -13.90 2.36
CA SER A 165 6.85 -14.91 1.32
C SER A 165 7.93 -15.89 1.76
N GLN A 166 9.06 -15.38 2.25
CA GLN A 166 10.16 -16.23 2.71
C GLN A 166 9.74 -17.09 3.91
N PHE A 167 8.93 -16.53 4.81
CA PHE A 167 8.35 -17.30 5.92
C PHE A 167 7.49 -18.45 5.39
N LEU A 168 6.55 -18.18 4.47
CA LEU A 168 5.67 -19.20 3.91
C LEU A 168 6.42 -20.27 3.12
N GLU A 169 7.43 -19.90 2.34
CA GLU A 169 8.22 -20.89 1.59
C GLU A 169 9.01 -21.86 2.49
N LYS A 170 9.22 -21.50 3.76
CA LYS A 170 9.88 -22.34 4.76
C LYS A 170 8.91 -23.19 5.60
N HIS A 171 7.59 -23.04 5.42
CA HIS A 171 6.53 -23.68 6.24
C HIS A 171 5.48 -24.41 5.39
#